data_AF-A0A2U3KPL0-F1
#
_entry.id   AF-A0A2U3KPL0-F1
#
_cell.length_a   1.000
_cell.length_b   1.000
_cell.length_c   1.000
_cell.angle_alpha   90.00
_cell.angle_beta   90.00
_cell.angle_gamma   90.00
#
_symmetry.space_group_name_H-M   'P 1'
#
loop_
_entity.id
_entity.type
_entity.pdbx_description
1 polymer ?
#
loop_
_entity_poly.entity_id
_entity_poly.type
_entity_poly.pdbx_seq_one_letter_code
_entity_poly.pdbx_strand_id
1 'polypeptide(L)'
;MDLYKYTIAAGRRHTVGLKSDGTVTAVGDNNYGQCDVSGWSDIVAVAAGCAHTLGLKSDGTVVAVGDNEYGQCNLSGWCGIRIQLTGN
;
A
#
# COMPACT_ATOMS: atom_id res chain seq x y z
N MET A 1 -8.92 10.56 -18.60
CA MET A 1 -7.55 11.08 -18.43
C MET A 1 -7.02 10.38 -17.20
N ASP A 2 -6.36 9.24 -17.43
CA ASP A 2 -6.03 8.29 -16.37
C ASP A 2 -4.87 8.85 -15.56
N LEU A 3 -5.21 9.39 -14.39
CA LEU A 3 -4.22 9.93 -13.48
C LEU A 3 -3.39 8.75 -12.96
N TYR A 4 -2.19 8.57 -13.50
CA TYR A 4 -1.20 7.63 -12.97
C TYR A 4 -0.86 8.04 -11.54
N LYS A 5 -1.58 7.43 -10.60
CA LYS A 5 -1.56 7.73 -9.17
C LYS A 5 -0.54 6.81 -8.53
N TYR A 6 0.53 7.40 -7.99
CA TYR A 6 1.66 6.78 -7.26
C TYR A 6 1.80 5.26 -7.46
N THR A 7 2.43 4.88 -8.55
CA THR A 7 2.58 3.47 -8.95
C THR A 7 3.71 2.76 -8.21
N ILE A 8 4.61 3.50 -7.54
CA ILE A 8 5.78 2.97 -6.85
C ILE A 8 5.89 3.65 -5.48
N ALA A 9 6.19 2.86 -4.45
CA ALA A 9 6.57 3.33 -3.12
C ALA A 9 7.89 2.66 -2.67
N ALA A 10 8.70 3.37 -1.88
CA ALA A 10 9.96 2.87 -1.36
C ALA A 10 10.02 3.05 0.17
N GLY A 11 10.25 1.94 0.87
CA GLY A 11 10.52 1.91 2.31
C GLY A 11 12.03 1.93 2.60
N ARG A 12 12.42 1.54 3.82
CA ARG A 12 13.84 1.55 4.23
C ARG A 12 14.71 0.58 3.42
N ARG A 13 14.19 -0.61 3.14
CA ARG A 13 14.90 -1.71 2.45
C ARG A 13 13.99 -2.55 1.54
N HIS A 14 12.81 -2.03 1.20
CA HIS A 14 11.89 -2.68 0.28
C HIS A 14 11.24 -1.65 -0.64
N THR A 15 10.78 -2.10 -1.79
CA THR A 15 10.04 -1.30 -2.78
C THR A 15 8.77 -2.01 -3.16
N VAL A 16 7.74 -1.24 -3.47
CA VAL A 16 6.37 -1.71 -3.74
C VAL A 16 5.91 -1.09 -5.05
N GLY A 17 5.34 -1.89 -5.93
CA GLY A 17 4.79 -1.48 -7.22
C GLY A 17 3.32 -1.85 -7.34
N LEU A 18 2.49 -0.87 -7.69
CA LEU A 18 1.10 -1.06 -8.08
C LEU A 18 1.02 -1.33 -9.59
N LYS A 19 0.43 -2.47 -9.96
CA LYS A 19 0.17 -2.87 -11.35
C LYS A 19 -1.15 -2.27 -11.84
N SER A 20 -1.28 -2.12 -13.16
CA SER A 20 -2.48 -1.56 -13.79
C SER A 20 -3.75 -2.40 -13.62
N ASP A 21 -3.61 -3.67 -13.25
CA ASP A 21 -4.72 -4.58 -12.95
C ASP A 21 -5.22 -4.48 -11.49
N GLY A 22 -4.69 -3.53 -10.71
CA GLY A 22 -5.05 -3.33 -9.31
C GLY A 22 -4.36 -4.29 -8.32
N THR A 23 -3.43 -5.11 -8.78
CA THR A 23 -2.61 -5.98 -7.92
C THR A 23 -1.26 -5.35 -7.56
N VAL A 24 -0.59 -5.85 -6.52
CA VAL A 24 0.67 -5.26 -6.01
C VAL A 24 1.83 -6.26 -6.10
N THR A 25 3.05 -5.75 -6.27
CA THR A 25 4.30 -6.50 -6.11
C THR A 25 5.22 -5.78 -5.14
N ALA A 26 6.03 -6.51 -4.39
CA ALA A 26 7.01 -5.94 -3.47
C ALA A 26 8.29 -6.77 -3.49
N VAL A 27 9.44 -6.10 -3.38
CA VAL A 27 10.77 -6.73 -3.31
C VAL A 27 11.66 -6.03 -2.30
N GLY A 28 12.59 -6.78 -1.70
CA GLY A 28 13.58 -6.27 -0.74
C GLY A 28 13.59 -7.09 0.54
N ASP A 29 13.98 -6.45 1.64
CA ASP A 29 13.93 -7.04 2.98
C ASP A 29 12.49 -7.47 3.32
N ASN A 30 12.33 -8.69 3.84
CA ASN A 30 11.04 -9.26 4.22
C ASN A 30 11.05 -9.90 5.62
N ASN A 31 11.99 -9.52 6.50
CA ASN A 31 12.10 -10.11 7.84
C ASN A 31 10.84 -9.96 8.72
N TYR A 32 9.94 -9.02 8.39
CA TYR A 32 8.67 -8.78 9.10
C TYR A 32 7.43 -9.04 8.22
N GLY A 33 7.60 -9.59 7.02
CA GLY A 33 6.48 -9.79 6.08
C GLY A 33 6.06 -8.52 5.31
N GLN A 34 6.90 -7.47 5.28
CA GLN A 34 6.60 -6.21 4.58
C GLN A 34 6.42 -6.35 3.05
N CYS A 35 6.78 -7.48 2.46
CA CYS A 35 6.58 -7.82 1.04
C CYS A 35 5.43 -8.79 0.80
N ASP A 36 4.68 -9.21 1.82
CA ASP A 36 3.64 -10.26 1.73
C ASP A 36 2.31 -9.73 1.13
N VAL A 37 2.39 -9.17 -0.08
CA VAL A 37 1.29 -8.45 -0.78
C VAL A 37 0.55 -9.31 -1.82
N SER A 38 0.86 -10.60 -1.92
CA SER A 38 0.41 -11.47 -3.03
C SER A 38 -1.11 -11.64 -3.14
N GLY A 39 -1.85 -11.44 -2.04
CA GLY A 39 -3.31 -11.52 -2.02
C GLY A 39 -4.04 -10.19 -2.24
N TRP A 40 -3.32 -9.10 -2.54
CA TRP A 40 -3.94 -7.78 -2.66
C TRP A 40 -4.52 -7.56 -4.06
N SER A 41 -5.77 -7.10 -4.09
CA SER A 41 -6.52 -6.70 -5.29
C SER A 41 -7.21 -5.37 -5.08
N ASP A 42 -7.69 -4.78 -6.18
CA ASP A 42 -8.47 -3.53 -6.19
C ASP A 42 -7.72 -2.36 -5.56
N ILE A 43 -6.39 -2.40 -5.56
CA ILE A 43 -5.52 -1.36 -5.01
C ILE A 43 -5.44 -0.19 -5.98
N VAL A 44 -5.58 1.02 -5.44
CA VAL A 44 -5.54 2.28 -6.20
C VAL A 44 -4.40 3.21 -5.76
N ALA A 45 -3.71 2.89 -4.67
CA ALA A 45 -2.48 3.54 -4.24
C ALA A 45 -1.70 2.66 -3.25
N VAL A 46 -0.38 2.82 -3.23
CA VAL A 46 0.53 2.12 -2.32
C VAL A 46 1.39 3.09 -1.51
N ALA A 47 1.77 2.69 -0.31
CA ALA A 47 2.74 3.40 0.53
C ALA A 47 3.63 2.38 1.25
N ALA A 48 4.86 2.77 1.55
CA ALA A 48 5.85 1.93 2.22
C ALA A 48 6.49 2.71 3.37
N GLY A 49 6.48 2.11 4.56
CA GLY A 49 7.17 2.60 5.75
C GLY A 49 8.54 1.94 5.93
N CYS A 50 9.10 2.01 7.15
CA CYS A 50 10.40 1.39 7.43
C CYS A 50 10.38 -0.13 7.23
N ALA A 51 9.35 -0.81 7.76
CA ALA A 51 9.19 -2.26 7.75
C ALA A 51 7.72 -2.68 7.58
N HIS A 52 6.88 -1.84 6.95
CA HIS A 52 5.49 -2.16 6.64
C HIS A 52 5.08 -1.55 5.29
N THR A 53 4.07 -2.15 4.67
CA THR A 53 3.48 -1.74 3.40
C THR A 53 1.99 -1.51 3.58
N LEU A 54 1.44 -0.45 3.00
CA LEU A 54 0.02 -0.16 2.95
C LEU A 54 -0.49 -0.16 1.52
N GLY A 55 -1.73 -0.64 1.34
CA GLY A 55 -2.47 -0.58 0.08
C GLY A 55 -3.84 0.04 0.31
N LEU A 56 -4.17 1.10 -0.42
CA LEU A 56 -5.51 1.68 -0.44
C LEU A 56 -6.35 0.95 -1.49
N LYS A 57 -7.49 0.40 -1.07
CA LYS A 57 -8.47 -0.22 -1.96
C LYS A 57 -9.41 0.81 -2.59
N SER A 58 -9.98 0.44 -3.74
CA SER A 58 -10.95 1.26 -4.49
C SER A 58 -12.25 1.54 -3.71
N ASP A 59 -12.60 0.67 -2.75
CA ASP A 59 -13.74 0.85 -1.84
C ASP A 59 -13.46 1.83 -0.69
N GLY A 60 -12.22 2.34 -0.58
CA GLY A 60 -11.80 3.29 0.44
C GLY A 60 -11.37 2.66 1.77
N THR A 61 -11.23 1.33 1.83
CA THR A 61 -10.57 0.62 2.94
C THR A 61 -9.07 0.50 2.71
N VAL A 62 -8.30 0.21 3.76
CA VAL A 62 -6.84 0.10 3.68
C VAL A 62 -6.39 -1.26 4.24
N VAL A 63 -5.46 -1.90 3.54
CA VAL A 63 -4.77 -3.12 3.98
C VAL A 63 -3.31 -2.82 4.31
N ALA A 64 -2.73 -3.59 5.22
CA ALA A 64 -1.33 -3.48 5.57
C ALA A 64 -0.69 -4.84 5.90
N VAL A 65 0.60 -4.95 5.64
CA VAL A 65 1.46 -6.08 6.01
C VAL A 65 2.82 -5.55 6.51
N GLY A 66 3.54 -6.37 7.26
CA GLY A 66 4.84 -6.02 7.84
C GLY A 66 4.80 -5.89 9.36
N ASP A 67 5.82 -5.21 9.88
CA ASP A 67 5.98 -4.93 11.30
C ASP A 67 4.75 -4.22 11.89
N ASN A 68 4.31 -4.73 13.04
CA ASN A 68 3.16 -4.23 13.78
C ASN A 68 3.46 -4.05 15.28
N GLU A 69 4.74 -3.96 15.69
CA GLU A 69 5.13 -3.77 17.09
C GLU A 69 4.47 -2.54 17.74
N TYR A 70 4.20 -1.49 16.95
CA TYR A 70 3.55 -0.25 17.39
C TYR A 70 2.11 -0.10 16.86
N GLY A 71 1.51 -1.15 16.32
CA GLY A 71 0.15 -1.10 15.76
C GLY A 71 0.04 -0.44 14.38
N GLN A 72 1.14 -0.35 13.61
CA GLN A 72 1.17 0.28 12.28
C GLN A 72 0.20 -0.35 11.27
N CYS A 73 -0.15 -1.62 11.46
CA CYS A 73 -1.09 -2.38 10.64
C CYS A 73 -2.52 -2.45 11.24
N ASN A 74 -2.79 -1.81 12.37
CA ASN A 74 -4.10 -1.81 13.03
C ASN A 74 -5.07 -0.80 12.36
N LEU A 75 -5.50 -1.10 11.14
CA LEU A 75 -6.24 -0.18 10.27
C LEU A 75 -7.77 -0.37 10.28
N SER A 76 -8.33 -1.08 11.27
CA SER A 76 -9.76 -1.43 11.29
C SER A 76 -10.71 -0.23 11.25
N GLY A 77 -10.26 0.93 11.72
CA GLY A 77 -11.03 2.19 11.67
C GLY A 77 -10.83 3.03 10.41
N TRP A 78 -9.94 2.62 9.50
CA TRP A 78 -9.64 3.39 8.30
C TRP A 78 -10.61 3.03 7.18
N CYS A 79 -11.67 3.82 7.04
CA CYS A 79 -12.64 3.72 5.98
C CYS A 79 -12.88 5.08 5.31
N GLY A 80 -13.31 5.07 4.05
CA GLY A 80 -13.53 6.30 3.27
C GLY A 80 -12.24 7.04 2.91
N ILE A 81 -11.08 6.39 3.03
CA ILE A 81 -9.80 6.94 2.59
C ILE A 81 -9.82 7.06 1.08
N ARG A 82 -9.41 8.21 0.56
CA ARG A 82 -9.39 8.48 -0.88
C ARG A 82 -8.15 9.29 -1.17
N ILE A 83 -7.41 8.94 -2.23
CA ILE A 83 -6.37 9.87 -2.65
C ILE A 83 -7.00 11.11 -3.28
N GLN A 84 -6.62 12.27 -2.74
CA GLN A 84 -7.15 13.55 -3.09
C GLN A 84 -6.64 13.98 -4.46
N LEU A 85 -7.57 14.41 -5.32
CA LEU A 85 -7.22 15.14 -6.52
C LEU A 85 -7.08 16.60 -6.07
N THR A 86 -5.86 17.11 -6.00
CA THR A 86 -5.68 18.56 -5.94
C THR A 86 -6.03 19.09 -7.33
N GLY A 87 -7.20 19.72 -7.45
CA GLY A 87 -7.61 20.43 -8.65
C GLY A 87 -8.47 21.61 -8.26
N ASN A 88 -8.01 22.80 -8.65
CA ASN A 88 -8.68 23.49 -9.75
C ASN A 88 -7.78 23.37 -10.98
#